data_AF-A0A3C0J0W6-F1
#
_entry.id   AF-A0A3C0J0W6-F1
#
_cell.length_a   1.000
_cell.length_b   1.000
_cell.length_c   1.000
_cell.angle_alpha   90.00
_cell.angle_beta   90.00
_cell.angle_gamma   90.00
#
_symmetry.space_group_name_H-M   'P 1'
#
loop_
_entity.id
_entity.type
_entity.pdbx_description
1 polymer ?
#
loop_
_entity_poly.entity_id
_entity_poly.type
_entity_poly.pdbx_seq_one_letter_code
_entity_poly.pdbx_strand_id
1 'polypeptide(L)'
;MLKRNRVLIVLAMVALACFALSLGRLAAVDGWKVEIVSGDKSAVLTEADAAAMEAQSVKAAFLRSTGRIEGPSVYTGIPITA
;
A
#
# COMPACT_ATOMS: atom_id res chain seq x y z
N MET A 1 -35.12 34.93 -11.23
CA MET A 1 -33.70 34.53 -11.43
C MET A 1 -32.91 34.30 -10.13
N LEU A 2 -33.21 34.98 -9.00
CA LEU A 2 -32.43 34.88 -7.75
C LEU A 2 -32.40 33.49 -7.08
N LYS A 3 -33.48 32.68 -7.20
CA LYS A 3 -33.56 31.33 -6.60
C LYS A 3 -32.65 30.30 -7.29
N ARG A 4 -32.43 30.41 -8.61
CA ARG A 4 -31.61 29.45 -9.38
C ARG A 4 -30.11 29.59 -9.05
N ASN A 5 -29.65 30.81 -8.77
CA ASN A 5 -28.29 31.07 -8.31
C ASN A 5 -28.01 30.45 -6.94
N ARG A 6 -28.97 30.51 -6.01
CA ARG A 6 -28.80 29.93 -4.66
C ARG A 6 -28.66 28.40 -4.73
N VAL A 7 -29.43 27.75 -5.59
CA VAL A 7 -29.34 26.29 -5.79
C VAL A 7 -27.98 25.89 -6.39
N LEU A 8 -27.47 26.63 -7.38
CA LEU A 8 -26.16 26.36 -7.95
C LEU A 8 -25.01 26.57 -6.96
N ILE A 9 -25.12 27.59 -6.10
CA ILE A 9 -24.13 27.85 -5.04
C ILE A 9 -24.12 26.71 -4.01
N VAL A 10 -25.29 26.21 -3.61
CA VAL A 10 -25.40 25.08 -2.67
C VAL A 10 -24.82 23.81 -3.30
N LEU A 11 -25.12 23.52 -4.56
CA LEU A 11 -24.54 22.39 -5.29
C LEU A 11 -23.02 22.48 -5.39
N ALA A 12 -22.47 23.67 -5.67
CA ALA A 12 -21.03 23.89 -5.72
C ALA A 12 -20.36 23.66 -4.35
N MET A 13 -20.99 24.11 -3.26
CA MET A 13 -20.48 23.85 -1.91
C MET A 13 -20.51 22.36 -1.53
N VAL A 14 -21.58 21.64 -1.91
CA VAL A 14 -21.67 20.19 -1.69
C VAL A 14 -20.61 19.45 -2.49
N ALA A 15 -20.40 19.81 -3.76
CA ALA A 15 -19.37 19.21 -4.60
C ALA A 15 -17.96 19.47 -4.03
N LEU A 16 -17.69 20.68 -3.56
CA LEU A 16 -16.41 21.04 -2.94
C LEU A 16 -16.17 20.28 -1.63
N ALA A 17 -17.21 20.12 -0.80
CA ALA A 17 -17.13 19.33 0.43
C ALA A 17 -16.87 17.84 0.13
N CYS A 18 -17.56 17.27 -0.86
CA CYS A 18 -17.31 15.89 -1.31
C CYS A 18 -15.88 15.71 -1.83
N PHE A 19 -15.36 16.67 -2.60
CA PHE A 19 -13.99 16.63 -3.12
C PHE A 19 -12.95 16.71 -1.99
N ALA A 20 -13.13 17.62 -1.02
CA ALA A 20 -12.26 17.72 0.15
C ALA A 20 -12.25 16.44 1.00
N LEU A 21 -13.41 15.80 1.19
CA LEU A 21 -13.53 14.54 1.93
C LEU A 21 -12.88 13.36 1.19
N SER A 22 -12.88 13.35 -0.14
CA SER A 22 -12.19 12.32 -0.93
C SER A 22 -10.67 12.43 -0.88
N LEU A 23 -10.13 13.65 -0.77
CA LEU A 23 -8.68 13.89 -0.60
C LEU A 23 -8.17 13.39 0.76
N GLY A 24 -8.97 13.51 1.82
CA GLY A 24 -8.60 13.01 3.15
C GLY A 24 -8.46 11.50 3.25
N ARG A 25 -9.15 10.73 2.39
CA ARG A 25 -9.03 9.26 2.34
C ARG A 25 -7.79 8.76 1.61
N LEU A 26 -7.16 9.59 0.78
CA LEU A 26 -5.90 9.25 0.10
C LEU A 26 -4.68 9.37 1.05
N ALA A 27 -4.83 10.02 2.20
CA ALA A 27 -3.74 10.26 3.15
C ALA A 27 -3.64 9.20 4.27
N ALA A 28 -4.48 8.16 4.27
CA ALA A 28 -4.59 7.19 5.37
C ALA A 28 -4.41 5.73 4.91
N VAL A 29 -3.56 5.49 3.91
CA VAL A 29 -2.90 4.18 3.80
C VAL A 29 -1.57 4.36 4.51
N ASP A 30 -1.54 4.07 5.81
CA ASP A 30 -0.28 3.99 6.52
C ASP A 30 0.55 2.89 5.84
N GLY A 31 1.61 3.30 5.14
CA GLY A 31 2.50 2.39 4.43
C GLY A 31 3.02 1.31 5.38
N TRP A 32 3.21 0.11 4.87
CA TRP A 32 3.68 -1.01 5.69
C TRP A 32 5.09 -0.74 6.22
N LYS A 33 5.38 -1.32 7.38
CA LYS A 33 6.71 -1.30 8.00
C LYS A 33 7.07 -2.71 8.45
N VAL A 34 8.29 -3.13 8.18
CA VAL A 34 8.84 -4.42 8.62
C VAL A 34 10.05 -4.14 9.51
N GLU A 35 10.01 -4.64 10.74
CA GLU A 35 11.18 -4.60 11.61
C GLU A 35 12.07 -5.84 11.35
N ILE A 36 13.36 -5.59 11.16
CA ILE A 36 14.39 -6.61 10.97
C ILE A 36 15.28 -6.57 12.21
N VAL A 37 15.29 -7.66 12.97
CA VAL A 37 16.06 -7.78 14.21
C VAL A 37 17.17 -8.82 14.03
N SER A 38 18.38 -8.47 14.47
CA SER A 38 19.55 -9.36 14.49
C SER A 38 20.34 -9.15 15.79
N GLY A 39 20.14 -10.06 16.75
CA GLY A 39 20.66 -9.89 18.11
C GLY A 39 20.12 -8.61 18.75
N ASP A 40 21.02 -7.75 19.20
CA ASP A 40 20.68 -6.45 19.81
C ASP A 40 20.47 -5.32 18.79
N LYS A 41 20.56 -5.62 17.48
CA LYS A 41 20.35 -4.63 16.42
C LYS A 41 18.95 -4.75 15.85
N SER A 42 18.32 -3.61 15.58
CA SER A 42 17.03 -3.52 14.88
C SER A 42 17.09 -2.44 13.81
N ALA A 43 16.42 -2.68 12.68
CA ALA A 43 16.18 -1.71 11.62
C ALA A 43 14.72 -1.84 11.13
N VAL A 44 14.09 -0.72 10.79
CA VAL A 44 12.73 -0.72 10.23
C VAL A 44 12.80 -0.44 8.74
N LEU A 45 12.36 -1.39 7.92
CA LEU A 45 12.18 -1.25 6.48
C LEU A 45 10.78 -0.71 6.19
N THR A 46 10.71 0.36 5.41
CA THR A 46 9.45 0.93 4.92
C THR A 46 9.17 0.52 3.48
N GLU A 47 7.94 0.77 3.02
CA GLU A 47 7.59 0.62 1.61
C GLU A 47 8.48 1.44 0.67
N ALA A 48 8.88 2.65 1.07
CA ALA A 48 9.78 3.50 0.29
C ALA A 48 11.19 2.90 0.18
N ASP A 49 11.69 2.32 1.28
CA ASP A 49 12.98 1.63 1.27
C ASP A 49 12.94 0.42 0.35
N ALA A 50 11.86 -0.37 0.42
CA ALA A 50 11.66 -1.54 -0.44
C ALA A 50 11.57 -1.17 -1.92
N ALA A 51 10.91 -0.06 -2.26
CA ALA A 51 10.82 0.44 -3.63
C ALA A 51 12.18 0.89 -4.20
N ALA A 52 13.12 1.26 -3.33
CA ALA A 52 14.48 1.65 -3.73
C ALA A 52 15.44 0.44 -3.86
N MET A 53 15.05 -0.75 -3.40
CA MET A 53 15.88 -1.95 -3.45
C MET A 53 15.72 -2.73 -4.76
N GLU A 54 16.77 -3.43 -5.18
CA GLU A 54 16.73 -4.28 -6.36
C GLU A 54 15.94 -5.57 -6.08
N ALA A 55 14.76 -5.68 -6.70
CA ALA A 55 13.92 -6.87 -6.59
C ALA A 55 14.37 -7.95 -7.59
N GLN A 56 14.32 -9.21 -7.14
CA GLN A 56 14.61 -10.38 -7.96
C GLN A 56 13.36 -11.23 -8.14
N SER A 57 13.23 -11.85 -9.31
CA SER A 57 12.13 -12.77 -9.60
C SER A 57 12.61 -14.22 -9.59
N VAL A 58 11.92 -15.07 -8.86
CA VAL A 58 12.24 -16.49 -8.68
C VAL A 58 11.03 -17.37 -8.95
N LYS A 59 11.25 -18.56 -9.52
CA LYS A 59 10.20 -19.57 -9.70
C LYS A 59 10.24 -20.55 -8.55
N ALA A 60 9.18 -20.60 -7.74
CA ALA A 60 9.10 -21.44 -6.56
C ALA A 60 7.70 -22.06 -6.38
N ALA A 61 7.57 -23.01 -5.47
CA ALA A 61 6.30 -23.57 -5.03
C ALA A 61 6.19 -23.49 -3.50
N PHE A 62 4.98 -23.30 -2.97
CA PHE A 62 4.75 -23.29 -1.53
C PHE A 62 4.37 -24.68 -1.04
N LEU A 63 5.06 -25.16 0.00
CA LEU A 63 4.64 -26.33 0.77
C LEU A 63 3.75 -25.86 1.92
N ARG A 64 2.46 -26.23 1.90
CA ARG A 64 1.56 -26.00 3.03
C ARG A 64 1.88 -26.97 4.17
N SER A 65 1.54 -26.58 5.40
CA SER A 65 1.65 -27.44 6.59
C SER A 65 0.85 -28.74 6.48
N THR A 66 -0.14 -28.81 5.59
CA THR A 66 -0.90 -30.02 5.26
C THR A 66 -0.17 -30.99 4.33
N GLY A 67 1.03 -30.66 3.86
CA GLY A 67 1.77 -31.44 2.87
C GLY A 67 1.40 -31.15 1.41
N ARG A 68 0.39 -30.29 1.16
CA ARG A 68 0.00 -29.89 -0.19
C ARG A 68 1.01 -28.89 -0.76
N ILE A 69 1.42 -29.12 -2.01
CA ILE A 69 2.24 -28.19 -2.78
C ILE A 69 1.34 -27.31 -3.65
N GLU A 70 1.61 -26.00 -3.66
CA GLU A 70 0.95 -25.03 -4.53
C GLU A 70 1.98 -24.31 -5.41
N GLY A 71 1.72 -24.31 -6.72
CA GLY A 71 2.62 -23.78 -7.74
C GLY A 71 3.11 -24.86 -8.72
N PRO A 72 4.18 -24.58 -9.49
CA PRO A 72 5.10 -23.44 -9.33
C PRO A 72 4.52 -22.11 -9.84
N SER A 73 4.95 -21.01 -9.22
CA SER A 73 4.62 -19.63 -9.61
C SER A 73 5.88 -18.76 -9.58
N VAL A 74 5.84 -17.63 -10.29
CA VAL A 74 6.91 -16.63 -10.25
C VAL A 74 6.60 -15.65 -9.12
N TYR A 75 7.59 -15.42 -8.25
CA TYR A 75 7.52 -14.48 -7.14
C TYR A 75 8.60 -13.43 -7.31
N THR A 76 8.25 -12.17 -7.06
CA THR A 76 9.19 -11.05 -7.07
C THR A 76 9.34 -10.54 -5.66
N GLY A 77 10.58 -10.38 -5.20
CA GLY A 77 10.87 -9.92 -3.86
C GLY A 77 12.29 -9.43 -3.70
N ILE A 78 12.57 -8.83 -2.56
CA ILE A 78 13.90 -8.35 -2.19
C ILE A 78 14.67 -9.53 -1.58
N PRO A 79 15.84 -9.90 -2.13
CA PRO A 79 16.60 -11.02 -1.61
C PRO A 79 17.17 -10.71 -0.23
N ILE A 80 17.06 -11.66 0.70
CA ILE A 80 17.75 -11.62 2.00
C ILE A 80 19.05 -12.40 1.81
N THR A 81 20.17 -11.70 1.62
CA THR A 81 21.50 -12.32 1.57
C THR A 81 22.05 -12.46 2.98
N ALA A 82 22.49 -13.67 3.33
CA ALA A 82 23.21 -13.97 4.57
C ALA A 82 24.68 -13.51 4.50
#